data_AF-A0ABD0MI57-F1
#
_entry.id   AF-A0ABD0MI57-F1
#
_cell.length_a   1.000
_cell.length_b   1.000
_cell.length_c   1.000
_cell.angle_alpha   90.00
_cell.angle_beta   90.00
_cell.angle_gamma   90.00
#
_symmetry.space_group_name_H-M   'P 1'
#
loop_
_entity.id
_entity.type
_entity.pdbx_description
1 polymer ?
#
loop_
_entity_poly.entity_id
_entity_poly.type
_entity_poly.pdbx_seq_one_letter_code
_entity_poly.pdbx_strand_id
1 'polypeptide(L)'
;VQFELITVFHRYSVAPQNVPVAIKAAVKAQLDAYQAEGLITDVTEPTDWISNMVIVKTPDKLRICLNPKFLNKALIMKCHLWRMCYANWLKK
;
A
#
# COMPACT_ATOMS: atom_id res chain seq x y z
N VAL A 1 9.62 -6.87 14.22
CA VAL A 1 8.15 -6.72 14.41
C VAL A 1 7.49 -7.87 13.66
N GLN A 2 6.71 -8.71 14.33
CA GLN A 2 6.06 -9.87 13.72
C GLN A 2 4.59 -9.54 13.44
N PHE A 3 4.20 -9.60 12.17
CA PHE A 3 2.81 -9.41 11.74
C PHE A 3 2.16 -10.77 11.54
N GLU A 4 0.92 -10.92 12.00
CA GLU A 4 0.12 -12.11 11.73
C GLU A 4 -1.10 -11.70 10.89
N LEU A 5 -1.40 -12.50 9.87
CA LEU A 5 -2.59 -12.34 9.05
C LEU A 5 -3.78 -13.02 9.73
N ILE A 6 -4.99 -12.50 9.51
CA ILE A 6 -6.22 -13.20 9.91
C ILE A 6 -6.29 -14.51 9.12
N THR A 7 -6.46 -15.62 9.82
CA THR A 7 -6.34 -17.01 9.34
C THR A 7 -7.32 -17.41 8.23
N VAL A 8 -8.24 -16.53 7.83
CA VAL A 8 -9.26 -16.75 6.79
C VAL A 8 -9.35 -15.53 5.87
N PHE A 9 -8.27 -15.22 5.15
CA PHE A 9 -8.29 -14.13 4.16
C PHE A 9 -8.27 -14.67 2.74
N HIS A 10 -9.28 -14.28 1.96
CA HIS A 10 -9.33 -14.54 0.53
C HIS A 10 -8.31 -13.66 -0.18
N ARG A 11 -7.69 -14.21 -1.23
CA ARG A 11 -6.79 -13.50 -2.15
C ARG A 11 -7.43 -12.20 -2.59
N TYR A 12 -6.72 -11.11 -2.37
CA TYR A 12 -7.25 -9.77 -2.59
C TYR A 12 -6.54 -9.14 -3.78
N SER A 13 -7.22 -9.17 -4.93
CA SER A 13 -6.75 -8.55 -6.17
C SER A 13 -7.70 -7.41 -6.56
N VAL A 14 -7.17 -6.20 -6.68
CA VAL A 14 -7.90 -5.04 -7.19
C VAL A 14 -7.41 -4.75 -8.59
N ALA A 15 -8.32 -4.33 -9.46
CA ALA A 15 -7.93 -3.72 -10.71
C ALA A 15 -6.97 -2.54 -10.44
N PRO A 16 -5.78 -2.52 -11.08
CA PRO A 16 -4.85 -1.41 -10.96
C PRO A 16 -5.51 -0.10 -11.39
N GLN A 17 -5.20 0.99 -10.68
CA GLN A 17 -5.69 2.31 -11.05
C GLN A 17 -4.87 2.89 -12.20
N ASN A 18 -5.57 3.57 -13.13
CA ASN A 18 -4.93 4.26 -14.23
C ASN A 18 -4.13 5.46 -13.73
N VAL A 19 -2.90 5.61 -14.25
CA VAL A 19 -2.07 6.79 -14.01
C VAL A 19 -2.24 7.76 -15.19
N PRO A 20 -2.57 9.05 -14.95
CA PRO A 20 -2.65 10.04 -16.01
C PRO A 20 -1.35 10.11 -16.83
N VAL A 21 -1.49 10.21 -18.15
CA VAL A 21 -0.35 10.16 -19.09
C VAL A 21 0.69 11.24 -18.76
N ALA A 22 0.23 12.44 -18.42
CA ALA A 22 1.10 13.58 -18.10
C ALA A 22 2.07 13.33 -16.93
N ILE A 23 1.71 12.45 -15.98
CA ILE A 23 2.54 12.16 -14.79
C ILE A 23 3.22 10.80 -14.87
N LYS A 24 2.91 9.97 -15.87
CA LYS A 24 3.39 8.59 -16.00
C LYS A 24 4.92 8.49 -16.02
N ALA A 25 5.59 9.42 -16.71
CA ALA A 25 7.05 9.47 -16.77
C ALA A 25 7.67 9.77 -15.40
N ALA A 26 7.13 10.74 -14.67
CA ALA A 26 7.60 11.10 -13.33
C ALA A 26 7.38 9.97 -12.31
N VAL A 27 6.23 9.29 -12.41
CA VAL A 27 5.93 8.12 -11.57
C VAL A 27 6.91 6.98 -11.83
N LYS A 28 7.21 6.68 -13.10
CA LYS A 28 8.20 5.66 -13.45
C LYS A 28 9.59 6.01 -12.89
N ALA A 29 10.06 7.24 -13.08
CA ALA A 29 11.36 7.67 -12.56
C ALA A 29 11.46 7.51 -11.03
N GLN A 30 10.38 7.77 -10.30
CA GLN A 30 10.34 7.58 -8.85
C GLN A 30 10.38 6.10 -8.45
N LEU A 31 9.69 5.22 -9.19
CA LEU A 31 9.75 3.77 -8.97
C LEU A 31 11.14 3.21 -9.28
N ASP A 32 11.75 3.64 -10.39
CA ASP A 32 13.10 3.24 -10.77
C ASP A 32 14.12 3.66 -9.68
N ALA A 33 13.95 4.85 -9.10
CA ALA A 33 14.76 5.31 -7.97
C ALA A 33 14.57 4.44 -6.71
N TYR A 34 13.33 4.08 -6.37
CA TYR A 34 13.08 3.17 -5.24
C TYR A 34 13.64 1.77 -5.45
N GLN A 35 13.66 1.29 -6.69
CA GLN A 35 14.29 0.01 -7.04
C GLN A 35 15.80 0.10 -6.93
N ALA A 36 16.41 1.20 -7.39
CA ALA A 36 17.85 1.46 -7.25
C ALA A 36 18.29 1.60 -5.77
N GLU A 37 17.43 2.17 -4.93
CA GLU A 37 17.64 2.27 -3.47
C GLU A 37 17.36 0.94 -2.74
N GLY A 38 16.84 -0.08 -3.42
CA GLY A 38 16.49 -1.37 -2.83
C GLY A 38 15.25 -1.36 -1.94
N LEU A 39 14.41 -0.32 -2.06
CA LEU A 39 13.15 -0.19 -1.30
C LEU A 39 12.03 -1.07 -1.87
N ILE A 40 12.02 -1.27 -3.19
CA ILE A 40 11.08 -2.14 -3.90
C ILE A 40 11.83 -3.06 -4.86
N THR A 41 11.18 -4.16 -5.24
CA THR A 41 11.65 -5.06 -6.29
C THR A 41 10.54 -5.25 -7.31
N ASP A 42 10.93 -5.42 -8.57
CA ASP A 42 10.02 -5.92 -9.59
C ASP A 42 9.59 -7.35 -9.26
N VAL A 43 8.34 -7.66 -9.60
CA VAL A 43 7.74 -8.98 -9.45
C VAL A 43 7.12 -9.35 -10.79
N THR A 44 7.62 -10.42 -11.40
CA THR A 44 7.16 -10.92 -12.71
C THR A 44 6.09 -11.99 -12.59
N GLU A 45 6.05 -12.70 -11.46
CA GLU A 45 5.09 -13.76 -11.21
C GLU A 45 3.79 -13.20 -10.59
N PRO A 46 2.62 -13.76 -10.93
CA PRO A 46 1.36 -13.35 -10.31
C PRO A 46 1.41 -13.56 -8.79
N THR A 47 1.17 -12.49 -8.04
CA THR A 47 1.02 -12.56 -6.59
C THR A 47 -0.44 -12.74 -6.21
N ASP A 48 -0.67 -13.47 -5.13
CA ASP A 48 -1.99 -13.65 -4.55
C ASP A 48 -2.63 -12.34 -4.04
N TRP A 49 -1.82 -11.26 -3.92
CA TRP A 49 -2.20 -9.98 -3.36
C TRP A 49 -1.69 -8.83 -4.20
N ILE A 50 -2.57 -7.86 -4.47
CA ILE A 50 -2.24 -6.59 -5.12
C ILE A 50 -2.91 -5.46 -4.33
N SER A 51 -2.12 -4.44 -3.99
CA SER A 51 -2.63 -3.19 -3.43
C SER A 51 -2.47 -2.06 -4.43
N ASN A 52 -3.50 -1.23 -4.57
CA ASN A 52 -3.45 -0.10 -5.49
C ASN A 52 -2.43 0.93 -5.02
N MET A 53 -1.71 1.48 -5.99
CA MET A 53 -0.85 2.64 -5.81
C MET A 53 -1.68 3.92 -5.83
N VAL A 54 -1.34 4.86 -4.96
CA VAL A 54 -1.92 6.21 -4.89
C VAL A 54 -0.80 7.21 -5.14
N ILE A 55 -1.03 8.16 -6.05
CA ILE A 55 -0.06 9.19 -6.39
C ILE A 55 -0.53 10.51 -5.79
N VAL A 56 0.32 11.11 -4.96
CA VAL A 56 0.06 12.42 -4.34
C VAL A 56 1.13 13.39 -4.80
N LYS A 57 0.72 14.47 -5.47
CA LYS A 57 1.62 15.57 -5.80
C LYS A 57 1.72 16.51 -4.60
N THR A 58 2.91 16.64 -4.05
CA THR A 58 3.25 17.71 -3.10
C THR A 58 4.00 18.83 -3.82
N PRO A 59 4.08 20.05 -3.26
CA PRO A 59 4.73 21.19 -3.92
C PRO A 59 6.14 20.86 -4.42
N ASP A 60 6.92 20.13 -3.62
CA ASP A 60 8.33 19.86 -3.90
C ASP A 60 8.56 18.52 -4.62
N LYS A 61 7.65 17.55 -4.47
CA LYS A 61 7.86 16.19 -4.98
C LYS A 61 6.59 15.38 -5.22
N LEU A 62 6.72 14.34 -6.04
CA LEU A 62 5.71 13.31 -6.22
C LEU A 62 5.90 12.24 -5.13
N ARG A 63 4.81 11.85 -4.46
CA ARG A 63 4.80 10.78 -3.48
C ARG A 63 3.99 9.61 -4.02
N ILE A 64 4.61 8.44 -4.03
CA ILE A 64 3.95 7.19 -4.33
C ILE A 64 3.57 6.54 -3.00
N CYS A 65 2.29 6.25 -2.81
CA CYS A 65 1.75 5.67 -1.59
C CYS A 65 1.06 4.34 -1.89
N LEU A 66 1.16 3.40 -0.96
CA LEU A 66 0.36 2.18 -0.97
C LEU A 66 -1.02 2.49 -0.41
N ASN A 67 -2.10 1.99 -1.02
CA ASN A 67 -3.43 2.04 -0.41
C ASN A 67 -3.57 0.95 0.65
N PRO A 68 -3.57 1.27 1.96
CA PRO A 68 -3.52 0.26 3.01
C PRO A 68 -4.90 -0.28 3.37
N LYS A 69 -5.98 0.12 2.70
CA LYS A 69 -7.37 -0.18 3.11
C LYS A 69 -7.63 -1.68 3.33
N PHE A 70 -7.08 -2.53 2.48
CA PHE A 70 -7.27 -3.98 2.56
C PHE A 70 -6.21 -4.65 3.42
N LEU A 71 -4.97 -4.14 3.35
CA LEU A 71 -3.88 -4.56 4.22
C LEU A 71 -4.24 -4.40 5.70
N ASN A 72 -4.78 -3.23 6.08
CA ASN A 72 -5.19 -2.94 7.45
C ASN A 72 -6.33 -3.84 7.95
N LYS A 73 -7.16 -4.37 7.06
CA LYS A 73 -8.20 -5.35 7.42
C LYS A 73 -7.63 -6.75 7.59
N ALA A 74 -6.58 -7.09 6.85
CA ALA A 74 -5.96 -8.41 6.86
C ALA A 74 -4.96 -8.60 8.02
N LEU A 75 -4.36 -7.51 8.48
CA LEU A 75 -3.37 -7.54 9.55
C LEU A 75 -4.02 -7.63 10.93
N ILE A 76 -3.56 -8.58 11.74
CA ILE A 76 -3.82 -8.63 13.18
C ILE A 76 -2.79 -7.74 13.87
N MET A 77 -3.24 -6.59 14.38
CA MET A 77 -2.40 -5.77 15.25
C MET A 77 -2.44 -6.32 16.69
N LYS A 78 -1.33 -6.95 17.11
CA LYS A 78 -1.10 -7.42 18.48
C LYS A 78 -0.68 -6.25 19.38
N CYS A 79 -1.62 -5.38 19.74
CA CYS A 79 -1.40 -4.33 20.73
C CYS A 79 -2.67 -4.12 21.57
N HIS A 80 -2.63 -4.51 22.85
CA HIS A 80 -3.78 -4.47 23.77
C HIS A 80 -4.39 -3.06 23.92
N LEU A 81 -3.61 -2.00 23.76
CA LEU A 81 -4.07 -0.60 23.91
C LEU A 81 -4.72 -0.02 22.63
N TRP A 82 -4.48 -0.62 21.46
CA TRP A 82 -4.91 -0.02 20.19
C TRP A 82 -6.36 -0.32 19.83
N ARG A 83 -6.91 -1.45 20.30
CA ARG A 83 -8.34 -1.78 20.11
C ARG A 83 -9.26 -0.72 20.69
N MET A 84 -8.86 -0.05 21.79
CA MET A 84 -9.65 1.02 22.41
C MET A 84 -9.55 2.35 21.63
N CYS A 85 -8.35 2.74 21.20
CA CYS A 85 -8.17 4.01 20.49
C CYS A 85 -8.68 3.97 19.03
N TYR A 86 -8.43 2.88 18.28
CA TYR A 86 -8.82 2.79 16.86
C TYR A 86 -10.33 2.61 16.68
N ALA A 87 -10.99 1.84 17.57
CA ALA A 87 -12.44 1.71 17.58
C ALA A 87 -13.17 3.04 17.88
N ASN A 88 -12.54 3.92 18.66
CA ASN A 88 -13.05 5.26 18.95
C ASN A 88 -12.78 6.26 17.81
N TRP A 89 -11.70 6.08 17.04
CA TRP A 89 -11.40 6.90 15.86
C TRP A 89 -12.32 6.61 14.67
N LEU A 90 -12.63 5.33 14.39
CA LEU A 90 -13.56 4.95 13.31
C LEU A 90 -15.03 5.34 13.57
N LYS A 91 -15.38 5.73 14.79
CA LYS A 91 -16.73 6.15 15.20
C LYS A 91 -16.92 7.68 15.23
N LYS A 92 -15.88 8.46 14.91
CA LYS A 92 -15.94 9.91 14.69
C LYS A 92 -15.84 10.19 13.20
#